data_AF-A0A1R1LYL3-F1
#
_entry.id   AF-A0A1R1LYL3-F1
#
_cell.length_a   1.000
_cell.length_b   1.000
_cell.length_c   1.000
_cell.angle_alpha   90.00
_cell.angle_beta   90.00
_cell.angle_gamma   90.00
#
_symmetry.space_group_name_H-M   'P 1'
#
loop_
_entity.id
_entity.type
_entity.pdbx_description
1 polymer ?
#
loop_
_entity_poly.entity_id
_entity_poly.type
_entity_poly.pdbx_seq_one_letter_code
_entity_poly.pdbx_strand_id
1 'polypeptide(L)' 'MIAICKSNEAFEDSLTIYKSYNLIQLANASILILNDRGEIRWYGVDKFKLATKGSLNNSGNNSMNQSFQTDPL' A
#
# COMPACT_ATOMS: atom_id res chain seq x y z
N MET A 1 -0.83 -5.73 -7.44
CA MET A 1 -0.79 -4.45 -6.71
C MET A 1 -1.73 -4.57 -5.51
N ILE A 2 -1.49 -3.84 -4.42
CA ILE A 2 -2.38 -3.85 -3.25
C ILE A 2 -2.93 -2.46 -2.98
N ALA A 3 -4.13 -2.40 -2.44
CA ALA A 3 -4.80 -1.17 -2.01
C ALA A 3 -5.03 -1.24 -0.51
N ILE A 4 -4.49 -0.27 0.23
CA ILE A 4 -4.67 -0.17 1.69
C ILE A 4 -5.75 0.87 1.94
N CYS A 5 -6.87 0.46 2.55
CA CYS A 5 -7.97 1.37 2.87
C CYS A 5 -7.52 2.39 3.94
N LYS A 6 -7.63 3.68 3.65
CA LYS A 6 -7.28 4.77 4.58
C LYS A 6 -8.47 5.23 5.43
N SER A 7 -9.66 5.18 4.84
CA SER A 7 -10.91 5.59 5.48
C SER A 7 -12.06 4.76 4.90
N ASN A 8 -12.98 4.35 5.77
CA ASN A 8 -14.22 3.70 5.39
C ASN A 8 -15.44 4.64 5.43
N GLU A 9 -15.22 5.94 5.62
CA GLU A 9 -16.28 6.95 5.57
C GLU A 9 -16.96 6.87 4.19
N ALA A 10 -18.25 6.56 4.19
CA ALA A 10 -19.14 6.32 3.04
C ALA A 10 -19.19 4.89 2.44
N PHE A 11 -18.52 3.88 3.03
CA PHE A 11 -18.53 2.51 2.49
C PHE A 11 -19.38 1.51 3.29
N GLU A 12 -20.26 1.97 4.20
CA GLU A 12 -21.27 1.14 4.91
C GLU A 12 -20.74 -0.22 5.39
N ASP A 13 -19.57 -0.25 6.04
CA ASP A 13 -18.92 -1.47 6.56
C ASP A 13 -18.54 -2.53 5.50
N SER A 14 -18.47 -2.18 4.22
CA SER A 14 -17.95 -3.07 3.18
C SER A 14 -16.42 -3.20 3.19
N LEU A 15 -15.73 -2.25 3.83
CA LEU A 15 -14.26 -2.19 3.93
C LEU A 15 -13.80 -1.87 5.35
N THR A 16 -12.74 -2.57 5.77
CA THR A 16 -12.02 -2.36 7.03
C THR A 16 -10.87 -1.37 6.82
N ILE A 17 -10.80 -0.35 7.67
CA ILE A 17 -9.71 0.64 7.65
C ILE A 17 -8.37 -0.05 7.91
N TYR A 18 -7.30 0.39 7.23
CA TYR A 18 -5.94 -0.16 7.28
C TYR A 18 -5.78 -1.59 6.78
N LYS A 19 -6.86 -2.22 6.32
CA LYS A 19 -6.79 -3.53 5.67
C LYS A 19 -6.23 -3.40 4.25
N SER A 20 -5.42 -4.39 3.89
CA SER A 20 -4.85 -4.52 2.55
C SER A 20 -5.74 -5.41 1.69
N TYR A 21 -6.11 -4.90 0.51
CA TYR A 21 -6.90 -5.61 -0.49
C TYR A 21 -6.07 -5.85 -1.74
N ASN A 22 -6.28 -7.00 -2.38
CA ASN A 22 -5.70 -7.26 -3.69
C ASN A 22 -6.42 -6.40 -4.73
N LEU A 23 -5.66 -5.56 -5.44
CA LEU A 23 -6.18 -4.77 -6.53
C LEU A 23 -6.34 -5.67 -7.76
N ILE A 24 -7.58 -5.84 -8.21
CA ILE A 24 -7.94 -6.63 -9.39
C ILE A 24 -7.70 -5.79 -10.65
N GLN A 25 -8.21 -4.55 -10.64
CA GLN A 25 -8.10 -3.64 -11.78
C GLN A 25 -8.05 -2.18 -11.32
N LEU A 26 -7.38 -1.32 -12.10
CA LEU A 26 -7.34 0.13 -11.93
C LEU A 26 -7.84 0.78 -13.23
N ALA A 27 -8.88 1.61 -13.14
CA ALA A 27 -9.42 2.34 -14.28
C ALA A 27 -10.12 3.62 -13.79
N ASN A 28 -10.00 4.73 -14.54
CA ASN A 28 -10.75 5.97 -14.28
C ASN A 28 -10.67 6.45 -12.80
N ALA A 29 -9.47 6.48 -12.23
CA ALA A 29 -9.23 6.84 -10.82
C ALA A 29 -10.03 6.01 -9.79
N SER A 30 -10.46 4.81 -10.20
CA SER A 30 -11.19 3.85 -9.40
C SER A 30 -10.46 2.51 -9.39
N ILE A 31 -10.62 1.77 -8.30
CA ILE A 31 -10.04 0.43 -8.12
C ILE A 31 -11.15 -0.60 -7.97
N LEU A 32 -10.93 -1.75 -8.62
CA LEU A 32 -11.76 -2.92 -8.47
C LEU A 32 -11.11 -3.84 -7.43
N ILE A 33 -11.80 -4.07 -6.31
CA ILE A 33 -11.32 -4.95 -5.24
C ILE A 33 -12.43 -5.88 -4.77
N LEU A 34 -12.03 -7.04 -4.23
CA LEU A 34 -12.90 -7.93 -3.47
C LEU A 34 -12.97 -7.40 -2.03
N ASN A 35 -14.17 -7.02 -1.59
CA ASN A 35 -14.42 -6.40 -0.29
C ASN A 35 -14.58 -7.43 0.84
N ASP A 36 -14.83 -6.97 2.06
CA ASP A 36 -14.94 -7.87 3.24
C ASP A 36 -16.19 -8.75 3.23
N ARG A 37 -17.18 -8.39 2.41
CA ARG A 37 -18.40 -9.16 2.19
C ARG A 37 -18.25 -10.21 1.08
N GLY A 38 -17.08 -10.30 0.46
CA GLY A 38 -16.84 -11.18 -0.69
C GLY A 38 -17.45 -10.65 -1.99
N GLU A 39 -17.76 -9.36 -2.07
CA GLU A 39 -18.28 -8.72 -3.28
C GLU A 39 -17.16 -8.00 -4.04
N ILE A 40 -17.22 -8.05 -5.37
CA ILE A 40 -16.33 -7.29 -6.24
C ILE A 40 -16.99 -5.95 -6.56
N ARG A 41 -16.38 -4.84 -6.14
CA ARG A 41 -16.91 -3.48 -6.36
C ARG A 41 -15.81 -2.48 -6.72
N TRP A 42 -16.23 -1.42 -7.40
CA TRP A 42 -15.40 -0.26 -7.71
C TRP A 42 -15.41 0.73 -6.55
N TYR A 43 -14.24 1.22 -6.18
CA TYR A 43 -14.06 2.26 -5.17
C TYR A 43 -13.13 3.35 -5.69
N GLY A 44 -13.33 4.60 -5.24
CA GLY A 44 -12.46 5.72 -5.58
C GLY A 44 -11.05 5.54 -4.99
N VAL A 45 -10.01 5.84 -5.78
CA VAL A 45 -8.59 5.70 -5.36
C VAL A 45 -8.23 6.64 -4.19
N ASP A 46 -8.94 7.75 -4.02
CA ASP A 46 -8.70 8.77 -3.00
C ASP A 46 -8.69 8.19 -1.58
N LYS A 47 -9.53 7.17 -1.34
CA LYS A 47 -9.64 6.48 -0.06
C LYS A 47 -8.59 5.39 0.16
N PHE A 48 -7.69 5.15 -0.79
CA PHE A 48 -6.69 4.09 -0.72
C PHE A 48 -5.26 4.59 -0.83
N LYS A 49 -4.33 3.81 -0.26
CA LYS A 49 -2.90 3.89 -0.57
C LYS A 49 -2.54 2.70 -1.45
N LEU A 50 -2.12 2.97 -2.68
CA LEU A 50 -1.65 1.93 -3.59
C LEU A 50 -0.20 1.60 -3.28
N ALA A 51 0.11 0.31 -3.20
CA ALA A 51 1.48 -0.18 -3.04
C ALA A 51 1.73 -1.38 -3.96
N THR A 52 2.98 -1.54 -4.40
CA THR A 52 3.45 -2.75 -5.05
C THR A 52 3.72 -3.81 -3.98
N LYS A 53 3.34 -5.07 -4.27
CA LYS A 53 3.40 -6.19 -3.32
C LYS A 53 4.83 -6.44 -2.78
N GLY A 54 5.86 -5.98 -3.49
CA GLY A 54 7.27 -6.07 -3.08
C GLY A 54 7.84 -4.83 -2.38
N SER A 55 7.07 -3.76 -2.18
CA SER A 55 7.56 -2.50 -1.61
C SER A 55 7.26 -2.32 -0.11
N LEU A 56 6.67 -3.34 0.54
CA LEU A 56 6.41 -3.32 2.00
C LEU A 56 7.63 -3.70 2.85
N ASN A 57 8.74 -4.04 2.20
CA ASN A 57 9.95 -4.52 2.82
C ASN A 57 11.11 -3.66 2.34
N ASN A 58 11.13 -2.39 2.75
CA ASN A 58 12.35 -1.58 2.91
C ASN A 58 12.02 -0.19 3.49
N SER A 59 11.90 -0.13 4.82
CA SER A 59 12.16 1.08 5.59
C SER A 59 12.84 0.65 6.87
N GLY A 60 14.17 0.53 6.79
CA GLY A 60 14.99 0.12 7.92
C GLY A 60 16.40 -0.28 7.50
N ASN A 61 17.22 0.67 7.04
CA ASN A 61 18.36 1.14 7.83
C ASN A 61 19.30 2.02 6.99
N ASN A 62 19.60 3.15 7.61
CA ASN A 62 20.40 4.25 7.08
C ASN A 62 21.83 3.84 6.78
N SER A 63 22.32 4.47 5.72
CA SER A 63 23.70 4.80 5.42
C SER A 63 24.56 5.09 6.66
N MET A 64 25.61 4.30 6.89
CA MET A 64 26.85 4.80 7.50
C MET A 64 28.01 3.85 7.19
N ASN A 65 28.56 3.96 5.98
CA ASN A 65 29.86 3.38 5.67
C ASN A 65 30.91 4.44 6.04
N GLN A 66 31.42 4.41 7.28
CA GLN A 66 32.59 5.21 7.64
C GLN A 66 33.85 4.44 7.25
N SER A 67 34.40 4.81 6.09
CA SER A 67 35.74 4.42 5.66
C SER A 67 36.76 5.17 6.51
N PHE A 68 37.31 4.53 7.55
CA PHE A 68 38.55 5.01 8.15
C PHE A 68 39.70 4.52 7.29
N GLN A 69 40.14 5.40 6.40
CA GLN A 69 41.42 5.28 5.69
C GLN A 69 42.44 6.06 6.50
N THR A 70 43.32 5.34 7.21
CA THR A 70 44.53 5.94 7.79
C THR A 70 45.72 5.43 7.00
N ASP A 71 46.40 6.37 6.36
CA ASP A 71 47.61 6.20 5.55
C ASP A 71 48.78 5.54 6.30
N PRO A 72 49.75 4.94 5.57
CA PRO A 72 50.85 4.18 6.14
C PRO A 72 52.01 5.06 6.63
N LEU A 73 52.81 4.51 7.57
CA LEU A 73 54.18 4.94 7.87
C LEU A 73 55.18 4.08 7.10
#